data_AF-A0A1Q4ED93-F1
#
_entry.id   AF-A0A1Q4ED93-F1
#
_cell.length_a   1.000
_cell.length_b   1.000
_cell.length_c   1.000
_cell.angle_alpha   90.00
_cell.angle_beta   90.00
_cell.angle_gamma   90.00
#
_symmetry.space_group_name_H-M   'P 1'
#
loop_
_entity.id
_entity.type
_entity.pdbx_description
1 polymer ?
#
loop_
_entity_poly.entity_id
_entity_poly.type
_entity_poly.pdbx_seq_one_letter_code
_entity_poly.pdbx_strand_id
1 'polypeptide(L)'
;MTSPKKIAAVRIARSLRPAEVAVNEAALKVLAMGTAVLTARADGTFHPLEAQDAVDYVGAATAKVFGAMSDIKKAHGELRGVGLRHQVLGAGDIFETPGHDDPRGEAEILPLTVAA
;
A
#
# COMPACT_ATOMS: atom_id res chain seq x y z
N MET A 1 5.44 -18.64 -29.18
CA MET A 1 4.78 -17.33 -29.39
C MET A 1 3.92 -16.98 -28.18
N THR A 2 4.11 -15.81 -27.58
CA THR A 2 3.23 -15.30 -26.50
C THR A 2 1.87 -14.91 -27.08
N SER A 3 0.79 -15.46 -26.55
CA SER A 3 -0.56 -15.15 -27.04
C SER A 3 -0.95 -13.69 -26.74
N PRO A 4 -1.82 -13.05 -27.55
CA PRO A 4 -2.33 -11.71 -27.26
C PRO A 4 -2.95 -11.57 -25.85
N LYS A 5 -3.57 -12.64 -25.35
CA LYS A 5 -4.11 -12.72 -23.98
C LYS A 5 -3.02 -12.56 -22.91
N LYS A 6 -1.85 -13.17 -23.13
CA LYS A 6 -0.69 -13.04 -22.22
C LYS A 6 -0.12 -11.62 -22.22
N ILE A 7 -0.03 -10.99 -23.39
CA ILE A 7 0.46 -9.60 -23.51
C ILE A 7 -0.50 -8.62 -22.79
N ALA A 8 -1.81 -8.82 -22.93
CA ALA A 8 -2.80 -7.99 -22.24
C ALA A 8 -2.73 -8.15 -20.71
N ALA A 9 -2.62 -9.38 -20.20
CA ALA A 9 -2.51 -9.63 -18.76
C ALA A 9 -1.27 -8.96 -18.13
N VAL A 10 -0.11 -9.10 -18.78
CA VAL A 10 1.15 -8.45 -18.32
C VAL A 10 1.04 -6.92 -18.36
N ARG A 11 0.41 -6.35 -19.39
CA ARG A 11 0.20 -4.89 -19.47
C ARG A 11 -0.71 -4.38 -18.34
N ILE A 12 -1.77 -5.11 -18.02
CA ILE A 12 -2.70 -4.73 -16.96
C ILE A 12 -2.01 -4.87 -15.59
N ALA A 13 -1.28 -5.95 -15.33
CA ALA A 13 -0.49 -6.10 -14.10
C ALA A 13 0.54 -4.97 -13.93
N ARG A 14 1.26 -4.60 -15.00
CA ARG A 14 2.20 -3.48 -15.00
C ARG A 14 1.53 -2.11 -14.79
N SER A 15 0.26 -1.95 -15.17
CA SER A 15 -0.47 -0.71 -14.94
C SER A 15 -0.86 -0.48 -13.47
N LEU A 16 -0.86 -1.52 -12.63
CA LEU A 16 -1.14 -1.36 -11.19
C LEU A 16 0.06 -0.85 -10.40
N ARG A 17 1.30 -1.18 -10.81
CA ARG A 17 2.51 -0.78 -10.09
C ARG A 17 2.64 0.74 -9.87
N PRO A 18 2.36 1.62 -10.85
CA PRO A 18 2.35 3.05 -10.61
C PRO A 18 1.31 3.49 -9.56
N ALA A 19 0.13 2.85 -9.56
CA ALA A 19 -0.92 3.15 -8.59
C ALA A 19 -0.52 2.72 -7.16
N GLU A 20 0.14 1.58 -7.01
CA GLU A 20 0.71 1.11 -5.74
C GLU A 20 1.75 2.09 -5.19
N VAL A 21 2.70 2.51 -6.02
CA VAL A 21 3.74 3.46 -5.61
C VAL A 21 3.09 4.78 -5.18
N ALA A 22 2.16 5.30 -5.98
CA ALA A 22 1.48 6.56 -5.66
C ALA A 22 0.69 6.49 -4.35
N VAL A 23 -0.03 5.39 -4.10
CA VAL A 23 -0.81 5.24 -2.85
C VAL A 23 0.10 5.05 -1.64
N ASN A 24 1.23 4.35 -1.79
CA ASN A 24 2.21 4.17 -0.72
C ASN A 24 2.86 5.51 -0.34
N GLU A 25 3.23 6.32 -1.33
CA GLU A 25 3.75 7.67 -1.09
C GLU A 25 2.71 8.57 -0.42
N ALA A 26 1.44 8.48 -0.83
CA ALA A 26 0.36 9.21 -0.19
C ALA A 26 0.17 8.77 1.28
N ALA A 27 0.27 7.46 1.56
CA ALA A 27 0.14 6.92 2.91
C ALA A 27 1.26 7.45 3.83
N LEU A 28 2.50 7.43 3.35
CA LEU A 28 3.64 7.99 4.09
C LEU A 28 3.45 9.47 4.43
N LYS A 29 2.99 10.27 3.45
CA LYS A 29 2.76 11.70 3.65
C LYS A 29 1.65 11.97 4.67
N VAL A 30 0.54 11.25 4.59
CA VAL A 30 -0.58 11.43 5.52
C VAL A 30 -0.21 10.96 6.94
N LEU A 31 0.58 9.88 7.08
CA LEU A 31 1.12 9.46 8.37
C LEU A 31 2.05 10.53 8.97
N ALA A 32 2.93 11.12 8.16
CA ALA A 32 3.80 12.20 8.61
C ALA A 32 3.00 13.42 9.09
N MET A 33 1.93 13.80 8.37
CA MET A 33 1.00 14.85 8.80
C MET A 33 0.30 14.49 10.11
N GLY A 34 -0.17 13.25 10.26
CA GLY A 34 -0.81 12.76 11.48
C GLY A 34 0.11 12.84 12.68
N THR A 35 1.36 12.41 12.53
CA THR A 35 2.39 12.55 13.57
C THR A 35 2.58 14.01 13.96
N ALA A 36 2.73 14.92 12.98
CA ALA A 36 2.91 16.34 13.27
C ALA A 36 1.73 16.96 14.05
N VAL A 37 0.49 16.62 13.66
CA VAL A 37 -0.72 17.10 14.34
C VAL A 37 -0.81 16.56 15.77
N LEU A 38 -0.53 15.26 15.97
CA LEU A 38 -0.58 14.65 17.30
C LEU A 38 0.51 15.19 18.22
N THR A 39 1.72 15.42 17.70
CA THR A 39 2.80 16.07 18.45
C THR A 39 2.40 17.49 18.86
N ALA A 40 1.92 18.31 17.93
CA ALA A 40 1.51 19.68 18.24
C ALA A 40 0.36 19.74 19.27
N ARG A 41 -0.55 18.75 19.24
CA ARG A 41 -1.59 18.57 20.26
C ARG A 41 -1.01 18.21 21.63
N ALA A 42 -0.05 17.29 21.67
CA ALA A 42 0.60 16.87 22.91
C ALA A 42 1.40 18.01 23.55
N ASP A 43 2.07 18.81 22.73
CA ASP A 43 2.91 19.94 23.15
C ASP A 43 2.10 21.19 23.51
N GLY A 44 0.76 21.16 23.35
CA GLY A 44 -0.11 22.30 23.66
C GLY A 44 0.08 23.50 22.73
N THR A 45 0.58 23.28 21.51
CA THR A 45 0.89 24.35 20.55
C THR A 45 -0.38 25.07 20.06
N PHE A 46 -1.51 24.37 20.01
CA PHE A 46 -2.80 24.88 19.53
C PHE A 46 -3.90 24.74 20.58
N HIS A 47 -4.98 25.52 20.41
CA HIS A 47 -6.16 25.38 21.26
C HIS A 47 -6.74 23.96 21.11
N PRO A 48 -7.22 23.30 22.19
CA PRO A 48 -7.67 21.90 22.13
C PRO A 48 -8.75 21.60 21.09
N LEU A 49 -9.69 22.54 20.85
CA LEU A 49 -10.72 22.38 19.82
C LEU A 49 -10.14 22.41 18.41
N GLU A 50 -9.23 23.34 18.13
CA GLU A 50 -8.55 23.46 16.83
C GLU A 50 -7.66 22.22 16.56
N ALA A 51 -7.01 21.73 17.62
CA ALA A 51 -6.22 20.50 17.55
C ALA A 51 -7.09 19.26 17.25
N GLN A 52 -8.33 19.22 17.76
CA GLN A 52 -9.26 18.13 17.47
C GLN A 52 -9.76 18.19 16.02
N ASP A 53 -10.11 19.37 15.51
CA ASP A 53 -10.52 19.55 14.11
C ASP A 53 -9.40 19.13 13.15
N ALA A 54 -8.14 19.47 13.48
CA ALA A 54 -6.97 19.05 12.71
C ALA A 54 -6.79 17.51 12.72
N VAL A 55 -7.01 16.86 13.87
CA VAL A 55 -6.98 15.39 13.98
C VAL A 55 -8.07 14.77 13.12
N ASP A 56 -9.29 15.31 13.13
CA ASP A 56 -10.41 14.78 12.37
C ASP A 56 -10.16 14.90 10.86
N TYR A 57 -9.62 16.04 10.41
CA TYR A 57 -9.27 16.26 9.01
C TYR A 57 -8.20 15.28 8.52
N VAL A 58 -7.13 15.09 9.29
CA VAL A 58 -6.07 14.15 8.95
C VAL A 58 -6.56 12.69 9.05
N GLY A 59 -7.41 12.38 10.02
CA GLY A 59 -8.06 11.07 10.15
C GLY A 59 -8.89 10.72 8.91
N ALA A 60 -9.69 11.67 8.42
CA ALA A 60 -10.48 11.49 7.21
C ALA A 60 -9.60 11.31 5.95
N ALA A 61 -8.49 12.05 5.84
CA ALA A 61 -7.52 11.86 4.77
C ALA A 61 -6.86 10.48 4.83
N THR A 62 -6.47 10.04 6.03
CA THR A 62 -5.87 8.73 6.29
C THR A 62 -6.81 7.61 5.84
N ALA A 63 -8.08 7.65 6.26
CA ALA A 63 -9.07 6.66 5.90
C ALA A 63 -9.23 6.50 4.38
N LYS A 64 -9.22 7.61 3.63
CA LYS A 64 -9.33 7.58 2.17
C LYS A 64 -8.11 6.93 1.50
N VAL A 65 -6.91 7.28 1.94
CA VAL A 65 -5.67 6.71 1.37
C VAL A 65 -5.58 5.21 1.66
N PHE A 66 -5.86 4.79 2.89
CA PHE A 66 -5.86 3.36 3.25
C PHE A 66 -7.01 2.59 2.56
N GLY A 67 -8.14 3.25 2.31
CA GLY A 67 -9.20 2.73 1.46
C GLY A 67 -8.70 2.43 0.04
N ALA A 68 -8.00 3.37 -0.59
CA ALA A 68 -7.42 3.18 -1.92
C ALA A 68 -6.40 2.02 -1.96
N MET A 69 -5.60 1.83 -0.90
CA MET A 69 -4.70 0.66 -0.79
C MET A 69 -5.49 -0.66 -0.78
N SER A 70 -6.61 -0.71 -0.06
CA SER A 70 -7.50 -1.86 -0.03
C SER A 70 -8.07 -2.16 -1.42
N ASP A 71 -8.48 -1.13 -2.16
CA ASP A 71 -9.05 -1.30 -3.50
C ASP A 71 -8.01 -1.78 -4.51
N ILE A 72 -6.77 -1.30 -4.43
CA ILE A 72 -5.66 -1.84 -5.24
C ILE A 72 -5.42 -3.32 -4.93
N LYS A 73 -5.45 -3.72 -3.65
CA LYS A 73 -5.35 -5.15 -3.27
C LYS A 73 -6.50 -5.98 -3.84
N LYS A 74 -7.74 -5.47 -3.83
CA LYS A 74 -8.89 -6.16 -4.46
C LYS A 74 -8.68 -6.30 -5.96
N ALA A 75 -8.25 -5.25 -6.64
CA ALA A 75 -7.93 -5.28 -8.07
C ALA A 75 -6.89 -6.36 -8.40
N HIS A 76 -5.84 -6.51 -7.57
CA HIS A 76 -4.90 -7.62 -7.69
C HIS A 76 -5.55 -8.99 -7.56
N GLY A 77 -6.43 -9.17 -6.58
CA GLY A 77 -7.19 -10.42 -6.41
C GLY A 77 -8.03 -10.76 -7.64
N GLU A 78 -8.71 -9.77 -8.22
CA GLU A 78 -9.50 -9.94 -9.43
C GLU A 78 -8.63 -10.30 -10.65
N LEU A 79 -7.50 -9.60 -10.84
CA LEU A 79 -6.55 -9.91 -11.91
C LEU A 79 -5.96 -11.30 -11.76
N ARG A 80 -5.63 -11.73 -10.53
CA ARG A 80 -5.17 -13.09 -10.26
C ARG A 80 -6.25 -14.11 -10.60
N GLY A 81 -7.51 -13.85 -10.24
CA GLY A 81 -8.65 -14.70 -10.58
C GLY A 81 -8.84 -14.86 -12.09
N VAL A 82 -8.74 -13.75 -12.84
CA VAL A 82 -8.75 -13.75 -14.31
C VAL A 82 -7.55 -14.55 -14.85
N GLY A 83 -6.37 -14.35 -14.26
CA GLY A 83 -5.14 -15.02 -14.65
C GLY A 83 -5.21 -16.54 -14.50
N LEU A 84 -5.79 -17.02 -13.39
CA LEU A 84 -6.05 -18.45 -13.13
C LEU A 84 -7.04 -19.01 -14.16
N ARG A 85 -8.19 -18.35 -14.35
CA ARG A 85 -9.24 -18.80 -15.30
C ARG A 85 -8.72 -18.97 -16.72
N HIS A 86 -7.74 -18.16 -17.13
CA HIS A 86 -7.18 -18.21 -18.47
C HIS A 86 -5.79 -18.87 -18.55
N GLN A 87 -5.29 -19.45 -17.46
CA GLN A 87 -3.97 -20.10 -17.39
C GLN A 87 -2.83 -19.21 -17.90
N VAL A 88 -2.86 -17.93 -17.53
CA VAL A 88 -1.86 -16.93 -17.93
C VAL A 88 -0.91 -16.52 -16.80
N LEU A 89 -1.13 -17.02 -15.57
CA LEU A 89 -0.18 -16.84 -14.47
C LEU A 89 1.13 -17.60 -14.74
N GLY A 90 2.29 -17.01 -14.42
CA GLY A 90 3.61 -17.61 -14.62
C GLY A 90 4.18 -17.53 -16.03
N ALA A 91 3.51 -16.86 -16.97
CA ALA A 91 3.93 -16.81 -18.37
C ALA A 91 4.80 -15.60 -18.76
N GLY A 92 5.31 -14.83 -17.78
CA GLY A 92 6.16 -13.67 -18.07
C GLY A 92 6.33 -12.61 -16.98
N ASP A 93 5.92 -12.87 -15.73
CA ASP A 93 6.35 -12.04 -14.62
C ASP A 93 7.56 -12.68 -13.93
N ILE A 94 8.65 -11.93 -13.96
CA ILE A 94 9.93 -12.16 -13.26
C ILE A 94 9.77 -11.94 -11.75
N PHE A 95 8.58 -11.54 -11.31
CA PHE A 95 8.16 -11.62 -9.93
C PHE A 95 7.29 -12.85 -9.84
N GLU A 96 7.92 -13.98 -9.53
CA GLU A 96 7.23 -15.16 -9.01
C GLU A 96 6.23 -14.64 -7.99
N THR A 97 4.94 -14.80 -8.29
CA THR A 97 3.91 -14.50 -7.31
C THR A 97 4.22 -15.39 -6.13
N PRO A 98 4.52 -14.85 -4.93
CA PRO A 98 4.96 -15.69 -3.85
C PRO A 98 3.93 -16.80 -3.64
N GLY A 99 4.40 -18.05 -3.64
CA GLY A 99 3.62 -19.21 -3.25
C GLY A 99 2.96 -18.96 -1.89
N HIS A 100 1.91 -19.70 -1.57
CA HIS A 100 1.26 -19.57 -0.26
C HIS A 100 2.25 -19.71 0.90
N ASP A 101 3.27 -20.55 0.66
CA ASP A 101 4.36 -20.94 1.54
C ASP A 101 5.65 -20.13 1.34
N ASP A 102 5.66 -19.15 0.43
CA ASP A 102 6.86 -18.32 0.27
C ASP A 102 7.04 -17.41 1.49
N PRO A 103 8.28 -17.28 1.99
CA PRO A 103 8.60 -16.47 3.16
C PRO A 103 8.18 -15.02 2.89
N ARG A 104 7.24 -14.51 3.69
CA ARG A 104 6.56 -13.22 3.48
C ARG A 104 7.38 -12.00 3.94
N GLY A 105 8.70 -12.13 3.92
CA GLY A 105 9.59 -11.28 4.69
C GLY A 105 9.37 -11.54 6.18
N GLU A 106 10.06 -12.55 6.72
CA GLU A 106 10.43 -12.47 8.12
C GLU A 106 11.29 -11.21 8.22
N ALA A 107 10.72 -10.14 8.77
CA ALA A 107 11.51 -8.99 9.16
C ALA A 107 12.56 -9.53 10.11
N GLU A 108 13.80 -9.57 9.66
CA GLU A 108 14.96 -9.75 10.52
C GLU A 108 14.81 -8.66 11.59
N ILE A 109 14.40 -9.07 12.80
CA ILE A 109 14.29 -8.15 13.93
C ILE A 109 15.72 -7.79 14.26
N LEU A 110 16.24 -6.75 13.62
CA LEU A 110 17.47 -6.12 14.06
C LEU A 110 17.19 -5.60 15.47
N PRO A 111 17.95 -6.04 16.50
CA PRO A 111 17.76 -5.51 17.83
C PRO A 111 17.98 -4.01 17.76
N LEU A 112 16.95 -3.25 18.13
CA LEU A 112 17.07 -1.83 18.44
C LEU A 112 18.05 -1.72 19.62
N THR A 113 19.34 -1.58 19.32
CA THR A 113 20.31 -1.09 20.29
C THR A 113 19.94 0.35 20.58
N VAL A 114 19.19 0.54 21.66
CA VAL A 114 18.99 1.84 22.29
C VAL A 114 20.38 2.32 22.72
N ALA A 115 20.93 3.29 22.00
CA ALA A 115 22.06 4.05 22.49
C ALA A 115 21.55 4.91 23.67
N ALA A 116 22.05 4.60 24.86
CA ALA A 116 21.92 5.40 26.06
C ALA A 116 22.90 6.59 26.04
#